data_AF-A0A830FQZ3-F1
#
_entry.id   AF-A0A830FQZ3-F1
#
_cell.length_a   1.000
_cell.length_b   1.000
_cell.length_c   1.000
_cell.angle_alpha   90.00
_cell.angle_beta   90.00
_cell.angle_gamma   90.00
#
_symmetry.space_group_name_H-M   'P 1'
#
loop_
_entity.id
_entity.type
_entity.pdbx_description
1 polymer ?
#
loop_
_entity_poly.entity_id
_entity_poly.type
_entity_poly.pdbx_seq_one_letter_code
_entity_poly.pdbx_strand_id
1 'polypeptide(L)'
;MAPDDTTQRRSLPGGREHDAAMADLSGFQRDLLWRLYEHQPCNGLDVETHIEEYYGETVNHSHVYANLDRLVEAGFIDKRDGDGRANEYRLTAFARTTLDRRRAWLNDRSTT
;
A
#
# COMPACT_ATOMS: atom_id res chain seq x y z
N MET A 1 9.91 42.25 -18.24
CA MET A 1 10.50 40.97 -18.70
C MET A 1 10.98 40.22 -17.48
N ALA A 2 10.12 39.37 -16.94
CA ALA A 2 10.42 38.38 -15.89
C ALA A 2 9.89 37.05 -16.44
N PRO A 3 10.54 35.91 -16.20
CA PRO A 3 10.00 34.64 -16.67
C PRO A 3 8.80 34.29 -15.80
N ASP A 4 7.64 34.38 -16.41
CA ASP A 4 6.45 33.65 -16.04
C ASP A 4 6.64 32.23 -16.58
N ASP A 5 7.05 31.30 -15.72
CA ASP A 5 6.91 29.87 -16.02
C ASP A 5 6.21 29.23 -14.83
N THR A 6 4.90 29.40 -14.91
CA THR A 6 3.90 28.67 -14.13
C THR A 6 4.28 27.19 -14.16
N THR A 7 4.93 26.72 -13.09
CA THR A 7 5.01 25.30 -12.78
C THR A 7 3.58 24.86 -12.47
N GLN A 8 2.81 24.60 -13.52
CA GLN A 8 1.50 24.01 -13.44
C GLN A 8 1.74 22.54 -13.10
N ARG A 9 1.99 22.30 -11.80
CA ARG A 9 1.82 20.99 -11.18
C ARG A 9 0.40 20.58 -11.50
N ARG A 10 0.26 19.73 -12.53
CA ARG A 10 -0.99 19.14 -12.96
C ARG A 10 -1.43 18.16 -11.88
N SER A 11 -1.94 18.72 -10.78
CA SER A 11 -2.50 17.96 -9.68
C SER A 11 -3.77 17.33 -10.21
N LEU A 12 -3.71 16.02 -10.46
CA LEU A 12 -4.90 15.24 -10.77
C LEU A 12 -5.91 15.46 -9.63
N PRO A 13 -7.20 15.72 -9.91
CA PRO A 13 -8.20 15.84 -8.86
C PRO A 13 -8.19 14.55 -8.02
N GLY A 14 -8.02 14.70 -6.70
CA GLY A 14 -7.82 13.60 -5.75
C GLY A 14 -6.35 13.14 -5.54
N GLY A 15 -5.37 13.73 -6.23
CA GLY A 15 -3.94 13.36 -6.14
C GLY A 15 -3.33 13.54 -4.75
N ARG A 16 -3.51 14.73 -4.17
CA ARG A 16 -2.85 15.11 -2.90
C ARG A 16 -3.28 14.28 -1.69
N GLU A 17 -4.54 13.84 -1.66
CA GLU A 17 -5.07 13.02 -0.57
C GLU A 17 -4.52 11.59 -0.60
N HIS A 18 -4.35 11.01 -1.79
CA HIS A 18 -3.77 9.67 -1.94
C HIS A 18 -2.28 9.70 -1.59
N ASP A 19 -1.57 10.76 -2.00
CA ASP A 19 -0.14 10.94 -1.70
C ASP A 19 0.10 11.15 -0.20
N ALA A 20 -0.74 11.94 0.47
CA ALA A 20 -0.68 12.15 1.92
C ALA A 20 -1.00 10.85 2.68
N ALA A 21 -2.07 10.15 2.31
CA ALA A 21 -2.44 8.89 2.94
C ALA A 21 -1.32 7.83 2.81
N MET A 22 -0.59 7.79 1.69
CA MET A 22 0.58 6.93 1.54
C MET A 22 1.79 7.37 2.36
N ALA A 23 1.99 8.67 2.52
CA ALA A 23 3.10 9.22 3.29
C ALA A 23 2.95 8.94 4.79
N ASP A 24 1.70 8.87 5.27
CA ASP A 24 1.38 8.56 6.67
C ASP A 24 1.60 7.08 7.03
N LEU A 25 1.71 6.19 6.03
CA LEU A 25 1.99 4.77 6.25
C LEU A 25 3.46 4.52 6.57
N SER A 26 3.69 3.66 7.57
CA SER A 26 5.02 3.14 7.89
C SER A 26 5.61 2.35 6.71
N GLY A 27 6.93 2.15 6.71
CA GLY A 27 7.59 1.32 5.69
C GLY A 27 6.99 -0.09 5.65
N PHE A 28 6.81 -0.69 6.83
CA PHE A 28 6.21 -2.02 6.98
C PHE A 28 4.78 -2.10 6.44
N GLN A 29 3.95 -1.09 6.70
CA GLN A 29 2.59 -1.02 6.15
C GLN A 29 2.58 -0.91 4.63
N ARG A 30 3.51 -0.13 4.05
CA ARG A 30 3.68 -0.03 2.60
C ARG A 30 4.15 -1.34 1.99
N ASP A 31 5.03 -2.07 2.66
CA ASP A 31 5.51 -3.38 2.22
C ASP A 31 4.37 -4.41 2.22
N LEU A 32 3.53 -4.41 3.26
CA LEU A 32 2.30 -5.23 3.30
C LEU A 32 1.37 -4.93 2.13
N LEU A 33 1.15 -3.64 1.81
CA LEU A 33 0.32 -3.25 0.67
C LEU A 33 0.90 -3.70 -0.66
N TRP A 34 2.23 -3.66 -0.82
CA TRP A 34 2.90 -4.18 -2.02
C TRP A 34 2.75 -5.69 -2.15
N ARG A 35 2.89 -6.45 -1.05
CA ARG A 35 2.65 -7.90 -1.09
C ARG A 35 1.23 -8.27 -1.45
N LEU A 36 0.26 -7.57 -0.85
CA LEU A 36 -1.14 -7.72 -1.23
C LEU A 36 -1.38 -7.28 -2.69
N TYR A 37 -0.63 -6.31 -3.20
CA TYR A 37 -0.72 -5.91 -4.61
C TYR A 37 -0.34 -7.06 -5.55
N GLU A 38 0.75 -7.77 -5.23
CA GLU A 38 1.34 -8.83 -6.05
C GLU A 38 0.61 -10.19 -5.97
N HIS A 39 0.08 -10.56 -4.80
CA HIS A 39 -0.33 -11.95 -4.51
C HIS A 39 -1.80 -12.18 -4.16
N GLN A 40 -2.66 -11.19 -4.40
CA GLN A 40 -4.07 -11.22 -3.98
C GLN A 40 -4.99 -12.20 -4.74
N PRO A 41 -6.00 -12.78 -4.07
CA PRO A 41 -6.29 -12.64 -2.62
C PRO A 41 -5.29 -13.40 -1.75
N CYS A 42 -4.89 -12.80 -0.62
CA CYS A 42 -4.00 -13.44 0.36
C CYS A 42 -4.76 -13.70 1.65
N ASN A 43 -4.58 -14.88 2.24
CA ASN A 43 -4.95 -15.08 3.63
C ASN A 43 -3.85 -14.51 4.55
N GLY A 44 -4.13 -14.39 5.86
CA GLY A 44 -3.16 -13.84 6.82
C GLY A 44 -1.83 -14.60 6.90
N LEU A 45 -1.83 -15.91 6.66
CA LEU A 45 -0.61 -16.73 6.66
C LEU A 45 0.22 -16.51 5.38
N ASP A 46 -0.44 -16.33 4.23
CA ASP A 46 0.25 -16.00 2.97
C ASP A 46 0.98 -14.66 3.11
N VAL A 47 0.30 -13.66 3.70
CA VAL A 47 0.90 -12.33 3.94
C VAL A 47 2.12 -12.42 4.85
N GLU A 48 2.01 -13.19 5.94
CA GLU A 48 3.12 -13.42 6.87
C GLU A 48 4.31 -14.08 6.16
N THR A 49 4.05 -15.18 5.44
CA THR A 49 5.08 -15.91 4.70
C THR A 49 5.82 -15.01 3.71
N HIS A 50 5.10 -14.24 2.90
CA HIS A 50 5.70 -13.35 1.91
C HIS A 50 6.52 -12.21 2.53
N ILE A 51 6.15 -11.77 3.73
CA ILE A 51 6.90 -10.75 4.46
C ILE A 51 8.16 -11.34 5.09
N GLU A 52 8.10 -12.55 5.65
CA GLU A 52 9.28 -13.25 6.16
C GLU A 52 10.27 -13.54 5.04
N GLU A 53 9.79 -14.01 3.89
CA GLU A 53 10.61 -14.20 2.69
C GLU A 53 11.27 -12.91 2.23
N TYR A 54 10.57 -11.77 2.36
CA TYR A 54 11.10 -10.47 1.95
C TYR A 54 12.19 -9.95 2.89
N TYR A 55 11.97 -10.02 4.20
CA TYR A 55 12.95 -9.55 5.17
C TYR A 55 14.08 -10.58 5.42
N GLY A 56 13.88 -11.83 5.01
CA GLY A 56 14.83 -12.92 5.23
C GLY A 56 14.90 -13.36 6.69
N GLU A 57 13.89 -13.04 7.49
CA GLU A 57 13.81 -13.34 8.91
C GLU A 57 12.36 -13.59 9.34
N THR A 58 12.19 -14.30 10.46
CA THR A 58 10.89 -14.48 11.09
C THR A 58 10.39 -13.15 11.63
N VAL A 59 9.16 -12.78 11.25
CA VAL A 59 8.53 -11.55 11.73
C VAL A 59 7.58 -11.86 12.86
N ASN A 60 7.32 -10.88 13.73
CA ASN A 60 6.36 -11.06 14.80
C ASN A 60 4.92 -11.09 14.23
N HIS A 61 4.25 -12.23 14.34
CA HIS A 61 2.86 -12.42 13.92
C HIS A 61 1.91 -11.33 14.47
N SER A 62 1.95 -11.04 15.77
CA SER A 62 1.12 -9.99 16.37
C SER A 62 1.38 -8.61 15.75
N HIS A 63 2.62 -8.34 15.32
CA HIS A 63 2.96 -7.11 14.61
C HIS A 63 2.38 -7.08 13.18
N VAL A 64 2.39 -8.21 12.45
CA VAL A 64 1.76 -8.31 11.13
C VAL A 64 0.26 -8.02 11.23
N TYR A 65 -0.45 -8.72 12.12
CA TYR A 65 -1.91 -8.58 12.25
C TYR A 65 -2.32 -7.20 12.77
N ALA A 66 -1.58 -6.61 13.72
CA ALA A 66 -1.83 -5.24 14.16
C ALA A 66 -1.68 -4.21 13.01
N ASN A 67 -0.76 -4.44 12.07
CA ASN A 67 -0.64 -3.57 10.90
C ASN A 67 -1.73 -3.84 9.85
N LEU A 68 -2.14 -5.08 9.65
CA LEU A 68 -3.28 -5.41 8.80
C LEU A 68 -4.57 -4.75 9.30
N ASP A 69 -4.87 -4.84 10.60
CA ASP A 69 -6.06 -4.21 11.18
C ASP A 69 -6.01 -2.68 11.01
N ARG A 70 -4.85 -2.03 11.22
CA ARG A 70 -4.69 -0.60 10.93
C ARG A 70 -4.92 -0.24 9.46
N LEU A 71 -4.48 -1.09 8.53
CA LEU A 71 -4.72 -0.90 7.10
C LEU A 71 -6.19 -1.08 6.73
N VAL A 72 -6.93 -1.94 7.45
CA VAL A 72 -8.38 -2.06 7.33
C VAL A 72 -9.06 -0.78 7.82
N GLU A 73 -8.69 -0.30 9.02
CA GLU A 73 -9.23 0.94 9.60
C GLU A 73 -8.96 2.16 8.70
N ALA A 74 -7.79 2.21 8.07
CA ALA A 74 -7.41 3.26 7.13
C ALA A 74 -8.03 3.10 5.73
N GLY A 75 -8.82 2.06 5.48
CA GLY A 75 -9.52 1.83 4.20
C GLY A 75 -8.63 1.41 3.04
N PHE A 76 -7.41 0.95 3.31
CA PHE A 76 -6.51 0.45 2.27
C PHE A 76 -6.78 -1.01 1.92
N ILE A 77 -7.23 -1.80 2.89
CA ILE A 77 -7.53 -3.22 2.66
C ILE A 77 -8.91 -3.57 3.21
N ASP A 78 -9.60 -4.46 2.51
CA ASP A 78 -10.81 -5.11 3.02
C ASP A 78 -10.43 -6.45 3.64
N LYS A 79 -11.00 -6.71 4.81
CA LYS A 79 -10.95 -8.02 5.48
C LYS A 79 -12.27 -8.74 5.24
N ARG A 80 -12.20 -9.96 4.70
CA ARG A 80 -13.35 -10.85 4.57
C ARG A 80 -13.16 -12.05 5.46
N ASP A 81 -14.20 -12.44 6.18
CA ASP A 81 -14.23 -13.70 6.92
C ASP A 81 -14.15 -14.85 5.91
N GLY A 82 -12.99 -15.50 5.81
CA GLY A 82 -12.82 -16.67 4.98
C GLY A 82 -13.33 -17.91 5.72
N ASP A 83 -14.16 -18.68 5.02
CA ASP A 83 -14.93 -19.87 5.41
C ASP A 83 -14.47 -20.57 6.72
N GLY A 84 -14.70 -19.91 7.85
CA GLY A 84 -14.46 -20.37 9.22
C GLY A 84 -13.00 -20.52 9.70
N ARG A 85 -11.94 -20.28 8.89
CA ARG A 85 -10.56 -20.56 9.33
C ARG A 85 -9.47 -19.54 9.02
N ALA A 86 -9.62 -18.69 8.00
CA ALA A 86 -8.59 -17.69 7.70
C ALA A 86 -9.22 -16.43 7.11
N ASN A 87 -8.92 -15.28 7.72
CA ASN A 87 -9.32 -13.99 7.15
C ASN A 87 -8.61 -13.79 5.81
N GLU A 88 -9.37 -13.33 4.82
CA GLU A 88 -8.85 -12.99 3.52
C GLU A 88 -8.71 -11.47 3.42
N TYR A 89 -7.55 -11.01 2.97
CA TYR A 89 -7.24 -9.59 2.82
C TYR A 89 -7.14 -9.22 1.33
N ARG A 90 -7.80 -8.13 0.95
CA ARG A 90 -7.78 -7.61 -0.43
C ARG A 90 -7.52 -6.12 -0.45
N LEU A 91 -6.80 -5.64 -1.45
CA LEU A 91 -6.67 -4.20 -1.65
C LEU A 91 -8.00 -3.58 -2.06
N THR A 92 -8.33 -2.43 -1.46
CA THR A 92 -9.44 -1.59 -1.90
C THR A 92 -9.09 -0.90 -3.22
N ALA A 93 -10.10 -0.38 -3.93
CA ALA A 93 -9.88 0.43 -5.13
C ALA A 93 -9.05 1.69 -4.84
N PHE A 94 -9.21 2.25 -3.64
CA PHE A 94 -8.41 3.37 -3.14
C PHE A 94 -6.93 2.98 -3.04
N ALA A 95 -6.60 1.87 -2.36
CA ALA A 95 -5.22 1.42 -2.22
C ALA A 95 -4.55 1.13 -3.57
N ARG A 96 -5.26 0.50 -4.51
CA ARG A 96 -4.72 0.25 -5.87
C ARG A 96 -4.36 1.55 -6.58
N THR A 97 -5.30 2.49 -6.63
CA THR A 97 -5.09 3.81 -7.27
C THR A 97 -3.91 4.53 -6.64
N THR A 98 -3.81 4.46 -5.31
CA THR A 98 -2.74 5.07 -4.54
C THR A 98 -1.37 4.42 -4.82
N LEU A 99 -1.29 3.09 -4.88
CA LEU A 99 -0.08 2.35 -5.23
C LEU A 99 0.37 2.62 -6.67
N ASP A 100 -0.55 2.64 -7.62
CA ASP A 100 -0.26 2.91 -9.04
C ASP A 100 0.29 4.34 -9.22
N ARG A 101 -0.30 5.33 -8.54
CA ARG A 101 0.23 6.71 -8.52
C ARG A 101 1.62 6.77 -7.91
N ARG A 102 1.84 6.07 -6.80
CA ARG A 102 3.15 6.00 -6.15
C ARG A 102 4.20 5.40 -7.08
N ARG A 103 3.86 4.33 -7.81
CA ARG A 103 4.72 3.69 -8.80
C ARG A 103 5.04 4.63 -9.97
N ALA A 104 4.04 5.33 -10.50
CA ALA A 104 4.26 6.33 -11.54
C ALA A 104 5.20 7.44 -11.09
N TRP A 105 5.04 7.94 -9.85
CA TRP A 105 5.92 8.96 -9.27
C TRP A 105 7.38 8.48 -9.09
N LEU A 106 7.59 7.21 -8.74
CA LEU A 106 8.94 6.61 -8.66
C LEU A 106 9.59 6.51 -10.05
N ASN A 107 8.83 6.04 -11.04
CA ASN A 107 9.31 5.83 -12.41
C ASN A 107 9.64 7.13 -13.15
N ASP A 108 8.88 8.19 -12.88
CA ASP A 108 9.14 9.54 -13.41
C ASP A 108 10.51 10.07 -12.93
N ARG A 109 10.95 9.68 -11.72
CA ARG A 109 12.23 10.10 -11.15
C ARG A 109 13.43 9.24 -11.54
N SER A 110 13.21 8.01 -12.00
CA SER A 110 14.28 7.12 -12.45
C SER A 110 14.59 7.24 -13.95
N THR A 111 13.90 8.12 -14.67
CA THR A 111 14.26 8.53 -16.03
C THR A 111 15.19 9.75 -15.97
N THR A 112 16.44 9.54 -15.58
CA THR A 112 17.55 10.49 -15.73
C THR A 112 18.82 9.69 -15.93
#